data_AF-A0A3N4AC27-F1
#
_entry.id   AF-A0A3N4AC27-F1
#
_cell.length_a   1.000
_cell.length_b   1.000
_cell.length_c   1.000
_cell.angle_alpha   90.00
_cell.angle_beta   90.00
_cell.angle_gamma   90.00
#
_symmetry.space_group_name_H-M   'P 1'
#
loop_
_entity.id
_entity.type
_entity.pdbx_description
1 polymer ?
#
loop_
_entity_poly.entity_id
_entity_poly.type
_entity_poly.pdbx_seq_one_letter_code
_entity_poly.pdbx_strand_id
1 'polypeptide(L)'
;MDYLIIAVAVLSGLYFHWWLFVRIRRWADRDLALSMAGNEPAKRDFMLVKLAEARRLGIKKGELEAWLQDASTSYAVTRLQDKN
;
A
#
# COMPACT_ATOMS: atom_id res chain seq x y z
N MET A 1 -26.85 -19.79 -29.64
CA MET A 1 -25.39 -19.70 -29.37
C MET A 1 -25.01 -18.24 -29.08
N ASP A 2 -25.85 -17.53 -28.31
CA ASP A 2 -25.82 -16.06 -28.23
C ASP A 2 -25.52 -15.57 -26.81
N TYR A 3 -25.72 -16.45 -25.82
CA TYR A 3 -25.44 -16.19 -24.41
C TYR A 3 -23.95 -16.15 -24.10
N LEU A 4 -23.10 -16.76 -24.92
CA LEU A 4 -21.64 -16.74 -24.73
C LEU A 4 -21.06 -15.34 -24.94
N ILE A 5 -21.54 -14.60 -25.94
CA ILE A 5 -21.07 -13.24 -26.23
C ILE A 5 -21.50 -12.30 -25.10
N ILE A 6 -22.74 -12.43 -24.63
CA ILE A 6 -23.27 -11.64 -23.51
C ILE A 6 -22.50 -11.97 -22.22
N ALA A 7 -22.26 -13.25 -21.94
CA ALA A 7 -21.49 -13.68 -20.77
C ALA A 7 -20.05 -13.13 -20.84
N VAL A 8 -19.37 -13.24 -21.98
CA VAL A 8 -18.01 -12.72 -22.16
C VAL A 8 -17.98 -11.20 -22.04
N ALA A 9 -18.97 -10.48 -22.56
CA ALA A 9 -19.04 -9.01 -22.45
C ALA A 9 -19.20 -8.55 -21.00
N VAL A 10 -20.11 -9.16 -20.24
CA VAL A 10 -20.32 -8.83 -18.82
C VAL A 10 -19.11 -9.21 -17.97
N LEU A 11 -18.55 -10.41 -18.17
CA LEU A 11 -17.35 -10.87 -17.47
C LEU A 11 -16.15 -9.99 -17.80
N SER A 12 -16.01 -9.54 -19.05
CA SER A 12 -14.94 -8.62 -19.45
C SER A 12 -15.09 -7.27 -18.78
N GLY A 13 -16.32 -6.72 -18.70
CA GLY A 13 -16.59 -5.46 -17.99
C GLY A 13 -16.23 -5.55 -16.50
N LEU A 14 -16.64 -6.63 -15.84
CA LEU A 14 -16.35 -6.86 -14.43
C LEU A 14 -14.84 -7.09 -14.19
N TYR A 15 -14.21 -7.90 -15.04
CA TYR A 15 -12.77 -8.16 -14.98
C TYR A 15 -11.96 -6.89 -15.20
N PHE A 16 -12.36 -6.05 -16.16
CA PHE A 16 -11.68 -4.80 -16.47
C PHE A 16 -11.74 -3.81 -15.30
N HIS A 17 -12.89 -3.70 -14.63
CA HIS A 17 -13.03 -2.89 -13.42
C HIS A 17 -12.14 -3.38 -12.29
N TRP A 18 -12.16 -4.68 -12.00
CA TRP A 18 -11.30 -5.27 -10.98
C TRP A 18 -9.82 -5.06 -11.30
N TRP A 19 -9.43 -5.26 -12.55
CA TRP A 19 -8.05 -5.08 -13.01
C TRP A 19 -7.59 -3.63 -12.90
N LEU A 20 -8.38 -2.65 -13.36
CA LEU A 20 -8.07 -1.23 -13.21
C LEU A 20 -7.93 -0.84 -11.74
N PHE A 21 -8.84 -1.32 -10.89
CA PHE A 21 -8.80 -1.07 -9.45
C PHE A 21 -7.49 -1.59 -8.84
N VAL A 22 -7.11 -2.84 -9.12
CA VAL A 22 -5.85 -3.41 -8.61
C VAL A 22 -4.62 -2.67 -9.17
N ARG A 23 -4.66 -2.24 -10.43
CA ARG A 23 -3.54 -1.57 -11.10
C ARG A 23 -3.31 -0.16 -10.54
N ILE A 24 -4.34 0.66 -10.46
CA ILE A 24 -4.26 2.01 -9.88
C ILE A 24 -3.81 1.92 -8.43
N ARG A 25 -4.36 0.97 -7.68
CA ARG A 25 -4.00 0.75 -6.27
C ARG A 25 -2.55 0.27 -6.09
N ARG A 26 -2.01 -0.54 -7.01
CA ARG A 26 -0.59 -0.91 -7.04
C ARG A 26 0.33 0.27 -7.34
N TRP A 27 -0.14 1.26 -8.10
CA TRP A 27 0.61 2.50 -8.37
C TRP A 27 0.54 3.44 -7.15
N ALA A 28 -0.62 3.55 -6.51
CA ALA A 28 -0.82 4.34 -5.30
C ALA A 28 0.04 3.85 -4.12
N ASP A 29 0.15 2.54 -3.87
CA ASP A 29 1.08 1.99 -2.86
C ASP A 29 2.53 2.48 -3.07
N ARG A 30 2.94 2.57 -4.34
CA ARG A 30 4.30 2.96 -4.72
C ARG A 30 4.51 4.46 -4.56
N ASP A 31 3.48 5.25 -4.81
CA ASP A 31 3.49 6.71 -4.65
C ASP A 31 3.35 7.11 -3.16
N LEU A 32 2.57 6.36 -2.38
CA LEU A 32 2.42 6.54 -0.93
C LEU A 32 3.74 6.29 -0.20
N ALA A 33 4.47 5.23 -0.56
CA ALA A 33 5.80 4.98 -0.03
C ALA A 33 6.77 6.13 -0.37
N LEU A 34 6.59 6.77 -1.52
CA LEU A 34 7.41 7.90 -1.96
C LEU A 34 7.04 9.21 -1.23
N SER A 35 5.74 9.49 -1.03
CA SER A 35 5.25 10.67 -0.34
C SER A 35 5.46 10.61 1.17
N MET A 36 5.38 9.41 1.76
CA MET A 36 5.53 9.19 3.20
C MET A 36 7.01 9.19 3.64
N ALA A 37 7.94 8.87 2.73
CA ALA A 37 9.38 8.94 2.98
C ALA A 37 9.92 10.38 3.08
N GLY A 38 9.31 11.34 2.37
CA GLY A 38 9.79 12.73 2.36
C GLY A 38 11.30 12.86 2.10
N ASN A 39 11.94 13.89 2.66
CA ASN A 39 13.37 14.21 2.47
C ASN A 39 14.29 13.62 3.57
N GLU A 40 13.82 12.66 4.39
CA GLU A 40 14.59 12.15 5.53
C GLU A 40 15.02 10.68 5.36
N PRO A 41 16.29 10.42 5.03
CA PRO A 41 16.76 9.07 4.73
C PRO A 41 16.67 8.12 5.93
N ALA A 42 16.81 8.62 7.17
CA ALA A 42 16.70 7.81 8.38
C ALA A 42 15.28 7.28 8.64
N LYS A 43 14.27 8.11 8.37
CA LYS A 43 12.85 7.71 8.48
C LYS A 43 12.48 6.70 7.39
N ARG A 44 13.06 6.87 6.20
CA ARG A 44 12.88 5.95 5.06
C ARG A 44 13.40 4.54 5.37
N ASP A 45 14.60 4.43 5.94
CA ASP A 45 15.19 3.14 6.26
C ASP A 45 14.37 2.39 7.32
N PHE A 46 13.93 3.11 8.36
CA PHE A 46 13.02 2.59 9.37
C PHE A 46 11.69 2.10 8.79
N MET A 47 11.08 2.87 7.87
CA MET A 47 9.85 2.46 7.18
C MET A 47 10.05 1.25 6.27
N LEU A 48 11.21 1.11 5.61
CA LEU A 48 11.51 -0.07 4.78
C LEU A 48 11.65 -1.33 5.62
N VAL A 49 12.30 -1.25 6.78
CA VAL A 49 12.39 -2.36 7.74
C VAL A 49 10.98 -2.76 8.21
N LYS A 50 10.15 -1.78 8.58
CA LYS A 50 8.77 -2.03 9.00
C LYS A 50 7.91 -2.62 7.87
N LEU A 51 8.06 -2.14 6.64
CA LEU A 51 7.40 -2.73 5.46
C LEU A 51 7.81 -4.20 5.24
N ALA A 52 9.08 -4.54 5.42
CA ALA A 52 9.55 -5.92 5.32
C ALA A 52 8.94 -6.81 6.42
N GLU A 53 8.78 -6.27 7.63
CA GLU A 53 8.13 -6.94 8.77
C GLU A 53 6.64 -7.18 8.49
N ALA A 54 5.90 -6.18 8.03
CA ALA A 54 4.50 -6.34 7.66
C ALA A 54 4.29 -7.33 6.51
N ARG A 55 5.23 -7.39 5.56
CA ARG A 55 5.21 -8.37 4.47
C ARG A 55 5.46 -9.79 4.97
N ARG A 56 6.34 -9.97 5.96
CA ARG A 56 6.55 -11.27 6.65
C ARG A 56 5.33 -11.70 7.45
N LEU A 57 4.62 -10.74 8.05
CA LEU A 57 3.37 -10.98 8.79
C LEU A 57 2.17 -11.24 7.88
N GLY A 58 2.31 -11.08 6.56
CA GLY A 58 1.23 -11.32 5.60
C GLY A 58 0.09 -10.31 5.72
N ILE A 59 0.37 -9.10 6.23
CA ILE A 59 -0.64 -8.06 6.38
C ILE A 59 -1.20 -7.69 5.00
N LYS A 60 -2.53 -7.70 4.88
CA LYS A 60 -3.22 -7.34 3.64
C LYS A 60 -2.90 -5.88 3.30
N LYS A 61 -2.66 -5.61 2.03
CA LYS A 61 -2.24 -4.28 1.55
C LYS A 61 -3.15 -3.11 1.98
N GLY A 62 -4.45 -3.35 2.19
CA GLY A 62 -5.36 -2.34 2.73
C GLY A 62 -5.14 -1.99 4.22
N GLU A 63 -4.62 -2.93 5.01
CA GLU A 63 -4.18 -2.68 6.39
C GLU A 63 -2.71 -2.26 6.45
N LEU A 64 -1.92 -2.58 5.41
CA LEU A 64 -0.52 -2.20 5.33
C LEU A 64 -0.34 -0.67 5.40
N GLU A 65 -1.21 0.09 4.73
CA GLU A 65 -1.21 1.56 4.78
C GLU A 65 -1.42 2.05 6.22
N ALA A 66 -2.46 1.56 6.90
CA ALA A 66 -2.76 1.92 8.29
C ALA A 66 -1.64 1.50 9.26
N TRP A 67 -1.06 0.32 9.05
CA TRP A 67 0.04 -0.21 9.85
C TRP A 67 1.34 0.60 9.67
N LEU A 68 1.65 1.02 8.44
CA LEU A 68 2.79 1.92 8.19
C LEU A 68 2.56 3.33 8.74
N GLN A 69 1.31 3.82 8.69
CA GLN A 69 0.94 5.10 9.27
C GLN A 69 1.11 5.11 10.80
N ASP A 70 0.71 4.02 11.46
CA ASP A 70 0.91 3.81 12.90
C ASP A 70 2.42 3.78 13.24
N ALA A 71 3.20 2.97 12.53
CA ALA A 71 4.66 2.90 12.70
C ALA A 71 5.36 4.25 12.47
N SER A 72 4.84 5.08 11.54
CA SER A 72 5.35 6.42 11.28
C SER A 72 5.14 7.38 12.45
N THR A 73 4.00 7.24 13.12
CA THR A 73 3.62 8.03 14.30
C THR A 73 4.50 7.62 15.47
N SER A 74 4.71 6.32 15.69
CA SER A 74 5.62 5.82 16.71
C SER A 74 7.05 6.34 16.52
N TYR A 75 7.56 6.34 15.28
CA TYR A 75 8.89 6.88 14.98
C TYR A 75 9.01 8.38 15.30
N ALA A 76 7.99 9.17 14.95
CA ALA A 76 7.97 10.61 15.27
C ALA A 76 8.00 10.86 16.78
N VAL A 77 7.26 10.06 17.56
CA VAL A 77 7.26 10.13 19.03
C VAL A 77 8.62 9.75 19.59
N THR A 78 9.22 8.62 19.14
CA THR A 78 10.54 8.18 19.60
C THR A 78 11.63 9.21 19.32
N ARG A 79 11.58 9.87 18.16
CA ARG A 79 12.56 10.91 17.78
C ARG A 79 12.44 12.18 18.62
N LEU A 80 11.23 12.55 19.05
CA LEU A 80 11.03 13.69 19.95
C LEU A 80 11.55 13.39 21.35
N GLN A 81 11.54 12.12 21.76
CA GLN A 81 11.99 11.67 23.08
C GLN A 81 13.52 11.59 23.21
N ASP A 82 14.24 11.37 22.10
CA ASP A 82 15.71 11.40 22.03
C ASP A 82 16.28 12.84 22.11
N LYS A 83 15.44 13.85 21.87
CA LYS A 83 15.83 15.26 21.80
C LYS A 83 15.67 16.04 23.12
N ASN A 84 15.28 15.37 24.21
CA ASN A 84 14.98 15.95 25.52
C ASN A 84 15.75 15.21 26.63
#